data_AF-A0A0N7L5Z2-F1
#
_entry.id   AF-A0A0N7L5Z2-F1
#
_cell.length_a   1.000
_cell.length_b   1.000
_cell.length_c   1.000
_cell.angle_alpha   90.00
_cell.angle_beta   90.00
_cell.angle_gamma   90.00
#
_symmetry.space_group_name_H-M   'P 1'
#
loop_
_entity.id
_entity.type
_entity.pdbx_description
1 polymer ?
#
loop_
_entity_poly.entity_id
_entity_poly.type
_entity_poly.pdbx_seq_one_letter_code
_entity_poly.pdbx_strand_id
1 'polypeptide(L)'
;MPAPEDASAQSGQRFLKQMVPYDPDYNDERLAAWLDQIVQPQRKVLSDVKMRLTFNKDKLVSRLFAKNEINPVQEDFFKSAEFLQVADMIKKAFFIKSKSTDAIFNELIRAAHGKEYEMLESLARSIGELRAEGEIKIRGKTLVSATTRPQNALSDDEAKDFKRLRPSVLALEPYLLYSWKEMSVSSEQAKKSLSLDLSSPNFLDSPHLPLYIKYLDMTSRLDPFRTLLFEMKEQGLRDHVIVSKLLDAGAMTKPDSIPRKIMDSMFLDWDIRSVSFAGLYKILVPDLSITDNTVMIYKELAGVIVTSRLVESDTGVELVAIEKNVDEYMPPIPERDKQLADLLALNVFGTDKSSINRFKTLIQHGAQTPSRRMISFAENLFEGLRMHWSDCGLSPQTLLFLTDTEKLEHEELLTSPHLWTFLVYTTEHVRSSDERGEQLFAELQPRLSDEEIASLLAEMRVEDINIFEPLVKRLSGEWNSRGESLKSLATTLGLDEDPLSNPIIAPMFYYYRQFDNLRFENVLLIRKFLTMKYPEGQDLDELIKGKMVTENFFHREALSEMLFAPWLNEGLSVKNLKGGSEAESELRDMYRSAMRIAKHRNNST
;
A
#
# COMPACT_ATOMS: atom_id res chain seq x y z
N MET A 1 61.04 12.53 8.45
CA MET A 1 61.64 13.12 9.66
C MET A 1 61.79 14.62 9.44
N PRO A 2 61.42 15.52 10.36
CA PRO A 2 60.52 15.42 11.53
C PRO A 2 59.25 16.29 11.39
N ALA A 3 58.34 16.16 12.36
CA ALA A 3 57.04 16.84 12.50
C ALA A 3 57.14 18.18 13.27
N PRO A 4 56.03 18.94 13.34
CA PRO A 4 55.60 19.61 14.59
C PRO A 4 54.12 19.28 14.87
N GLU A 5 53.81 18.53 15.93
CA GLU A 5 53.58 18.95 17.33
C GLU A 5 52.30 19.76 17.60
N ASP A 6 51.47 19.08 18.41
CA ASP A 6 50.19 19.40 19.02
C ASP A 6 50.09 20.73 19.77
N ALA A 7 48.92 21.38 19.67
CA ALA A 7 48.41 22.28 20.70
C ALA A 7 46.87 22.35 20.65
N SER A 8 46.19 21.64 21.57
CA SER A 8 44.85 22.02 22.10
C SER A 8 44.29 20.93 23.05
N ALA A 9 44.84 20.85 24.26
CA ALA A 9 44.18 20.15 25.38
C ALA A 9 44.55 20.83 26.72
N GLN A 10 43.89 21.94 27.06
CA GLN A 10 43.95 22.52 28.40
C GLN A 10 42.59 23.13 28.79
N SER A 11 41.77 22.33 29.47
CA SER A 11 40.72 22.83 30.38
C SER A 11 40.36 21.71 31.35
N GLY A 12 41.16 21.55 32.41
CA GLY A 12 40.88 20.50 33.39
C GLY A 12 41.82 20.40 34.59
N GLN A 13 42.43 21.48 35.09
CA GLN A 13 43.16 21.45 36.36
C GLN A 13 43.11 22.80 37.11
N ARG A 14 41.98 23.09 37.75
CA ARG A 14 41.89 24.14 38.78
C ARG A 14 41.00 23.72 39.95
N PHE A 15 41.22 22.56 40.56
CA PHE A 15 40.57 22.23 41.84
C PHE A 15 41.36 21.20 42.67
N LEU A 16 42.64 21.44 42.98
CA LEU A 16 43.35 20.66 44.01
C LEU A 16 44.44 21.48 44.72
N LYS A 17 44.03 22.55 45.42
CA LYS A 17 44.81 23.14 46.51
C LYS A 17 43.87 23.69 47.57
N GLN A 18 43.42 22.81 48.46
CA GLN A 18 43.07 23.06 49.86
C GLN A 18 42.44 21.77 50.42
N MET A 19 43.28 20.81 50.81
CA MET A 19 42.89 19.81 51.80
C MET A 19 43.78 20.01 53.01
N VAL A 20 43.16 20.46 54.09
CA VAL A 20 43.74 20.46 55.44
C VAL A 20 43.83 18.99 55.88
N PRO A 21 44.89 18.55 56.57
CA PRO A 21 44.99 17.18 57.05
C PRO A 21 43.84 16.84 58.00
N TYR A 22 43.19 15.71 57.74
CA TYR A 22 42.14 15.13 58.56
C TYR A 22 42.73 14.72 59.93
N ASP A 23 42.22 15.31 61.01
CA ASP A 23 42.55 14.96 62.38
C ASP A 23 41.63 13.80 62.83
N PRO A 24 42.16 12.58 63.06
CA PRO A 24 41.36 11.40 63.37
C PRO A 24 40.77 11.40 64.79
N ASP A 25 41.16 12.33 65.66
CA ASP A 25 40.70 12.38 67.06
C ASP A 25 39.54 13.39 67.29
N TYR A 26 39.08 14.06 66.23
CA TYR A 26 37.90 14.94 66.31
C TYR A 26 36.61 14.12 66.19
N ASN A 27 36.16 13.61 67.33
CA ASN A 27 34.92 12.85 67.48
C ASN A 27 33.70 13.78 67.29
N ASP A 28 33.29 13.98 66.03
CA ASP A 28 32.16 14.84 65.68
C ASP A 28 30.84 14.11 65.94
N GLU A 29 30.18 14.44 67.06
CA GLU A 29 28.80 14.01 67.36
C GLU A 29 27.83 14.31 66.20
N ARG A 30 28.17 15.23 65.29
CA ARG A 30 27.41 15.50 64.06
C ARG A 30 27.53 14.39 63.02
N LEU A 31 28.64 13.67 62.93
CA LEU A 31 28.77 12.52 62.02
C LEU A 31 27.91 11.35 62.51
N ALA A 32 27.87 11.12 63.83
CA ALA A 32 26.96 10.14 64.43
C ALA A 32 25.49 10.53 64.22
N ALA A 33 25.12 11.80 64.41
CA ALA A 33 23.76 12.29 64.17
C ALA A 33 23.36 12.27 62.68
N TRP A 34 24.30 12.55 61.76
CA TRP A 34 24.09 12.49 60.32
C TRP A 34 23.97 11.05 59.83
N LEU A 35 24.80 10.14 60.34
CA LEU A 35 24.67 8.70 60.10
C LEU A 35 23.35 8.18 60.67
N ASP A 36 22.90 8.60 61.85
CA ASP A 36 21.60 8.17 62.39
C ASP A 36 20.43 8.73 61.57
N GLN A 37 20.51 9.96 61.04
CA GLN A 37 19.49 10.53 60.13
C GLN A 37 19.41 9.82 58.77
N ILE A 38 20.51 9.28 58.25
CA ILE A 38 20.53 8.54 56.96
C ILE A 38 20.23 7.05 57.18
N VAL A 39 20.71 6.47 58.28
CA VAL A 39 20.60 5.04 58.58
C VAL A 39 19.25 4.69 59.19
N GLN A 40 18.55 5.59 59.91
CA GLN A 40 17.22 5.29 60.48
C GLN A 40 16.12 5.07 59.41
N PRO A 41 15.98 5.90 58.36
CA PRO A 41 15.07 5.63 57.25
C PRO A 41 15.45 4.32 56.53
N GLN A 42 16.75 4.07 56.34
CA GLN A 42 17.23 2.84 55.71
C GLN A 42 17.01 1.61 56.58
N ARG A 43 17.12 1.71 57.91
CA ARG A 43 16.82 0.62 58.87
C ARG A 43 15.33 0.31 58.90
N LYS A 44 14.45 1.30 58.80
CA LYS A 44 13.00 1.09 58.69
C LYS A 44 12.62 0.46 57.35
N VAL A 45 13.24 0.90 56.26
CA VAL A 45 13.09 0.28 54.94
C VAL A 45 13.66 -1.14 54.94
N LEU A 46 14.84 -1.38 55.53
CA LEU A 46 15.46 -2.70 55.67
C LEU A 46 14.68 -3.62 56.60
N SER A 47 14.07 -3.11 57.68
CA SER A 47 13.22 -3.89 58.57
C SER A 47 11.89 -4.23 57.92
N ASP A 48 11.29 -3.30 57.16
CA ASP A 48 10.08 -3.55 56.37
C ASP A 48 10.35 -4.53 55.23
N VAL A 49 11.50 -4.39 54.55
CA VAL A 49 11.97 -5.33 53.53
C VAL A 49 12.26 -6.69 54.16
N LYS A 50 12.96 -6.75 55.30
CA LYS A 50 13.24 -8.00 56.03
C LYS A 50 11.97 -8.66 56.53
N MET A 51 11.01 -7.93 57.10
CA MET A 51 9.68 -8.47 57.48
C MET A 51 8.90 -8.96 56.26
N ARG A 52 8.89 -8.22 55.14
CA ARG A 52 8.25 -8.66 53.89
C ARG A 52 8.98 -9.81 53.21
N LEU A 53 10.24 -10.08 53.56
CA LEU A 53 11.04 -11.21 53.08
C LEU A 53 10.93 -12.45 53.99
N THR A 54 10.73 -12.27 55.30
CA THR A 54 10.56 -13.39 56.26
C THR A 54 9.12 -13.87 56.41
N PHE A 55 8.14 -13.10 55.94
CA PHE A 55 6.74 -13.52 55.95
C PHE A 55 6.50 -14.60 54.88
N ASN A 56 5.90 -15.73 55.27
CA ASN A 56 5.54 -16.80 54.34
C ASN A 56 4.40 -16.31 53.43
N LYS A 57 4.77 -15.85 52.23
CA LYS A 57 3.87 -15.21 51.28
C LYS A 57 2.81 -16.18 50.76
N ASP A 58 3.15 -17.45 50.56
CA ASP A 58 2.20 -18.45 50.09
C ASP A 58 1.11 -18.67 51.15
N LYS A 59 1.50 -18.78 52.43
CA LYS A 59 0.56 -18.89 53.55
C LYS A 59 -0.33 -17.66 53.69
N LEU A 60 0.17 -16.46 53.37
CA LEU A 60 -0.66 -15.25 53.32
C LEU A 60 -1.72 -15.35 52.24
N VAL A 61 -1.30 -15.70 51.03
CA VAL A 61 -2.18 -15.77 49.86
C VAL A 61 -3.30 -16.79 50.12
N SER A 62 -2.98 -18.00 50.59
CA SER A 62 -3.99 -19.01 50.92
C SER A 62 -4.94 -18.55 52.04
N ARG A 63 -4.44 -17.83 53.05
CA ARG A 63 -5.29 -17.26 54.10
C ARG A 63 -6.22 -16.17 53.57
N LEU A 64 -5.75 -15.32 52.65
CA LEU A 64 -6.58 -14.29 52.04
C LEU A 64 -7.66 -14.91 51.17
N PHE A 65 -7.34 -15.95 50.40
CA PHE A 65 -8.34 -16.68 49.62
C PHE A 65 -9.39 -17.37 50.50
N ALA A 66 -8.96 -18.10 51.52
CA ALA A 66 -9.87 -18.78 52.44
C ALA A 66 -10.76 -17.79 53.23
N LYS A 67 -10.19 -16.66 53.68
CA LYS A 67 -10.93 -15.65 54.45
C LYS A 67 -12.02 -14.96 53.64
N ASN A 68 -11.81 -14.79 52.32
CA ASN A 68 -12.77 -14.13 51.44
C ASN A 68 -13.62 -15.14 50.66
N GLU A 69 -13.63 -16.41 51.08
CA GLU A 69 -14.46 -17.49 50.48
C GLU A 69 -14.36 -17.55 48.95
N ILE A 70 -13.14 -17.38 48.43
CA ILE A 70 -12.89 -17.26 46.99
C ILE A 70 -13.26 -18.57 46.27
N ASN A 71 -14.24 -18.49 45.37
CA ASN A 71 -14.63 -19.55 44.47
C ASN A 71 -14.36 -19.15 43.00
N PRO A 72 -13.22 -19.56 42.41
CA PRO A 72 -12.82 -19.10 41.09
C PRO A 72 -13.59 -19.76 39.94
N VAL A 73 -14.45 -20.73 40.24
CA VAL A 73 -15.35 -21.40 39.28
C VAL A 73 -16.68 -20.66 39.17
N GLN A 74 -16.99 -19.76 40.12
CA GLN A 74 -18.20 -18.96 40.07
C GLN A 74 -18.19 -18.05 38.82
N GLU A 75 -19.35 -17.92 38.18
CA GLU A 75 -19.56 -17.01 37.06
C GLU A 75 -19.23 -15.57 37.48
N ASP A 76 -18.56 -14.82 36.59
CA ASP A 76 -18.10 -13.45 36.82
C ASP A 76 -17.21 -13.23 38.06
N PHE A 77 -16.64 -14.29 38.65
CA PHE A 77 -15.76 -14.16 39.81
C PHE A 77 -14.59 -13.18 39.58
N PHE A 78 -13.95 -13.24 38.41
CA PHE A 78 -12.86 -12.34 38.07
C PHE A 78 -13.29 -10.89 37.82
N LYS A 79 -14.61 -10.62 37.81
CA LYS A 79 -15.19 -9.27 37.79
C LYS A 79 -15.65 -8.80 39.18
N SER A 80 -15.57 -9.65 40.19
CA SER A 80 -16.14 -9.38 41.50
C SER A 80 -15.26 -8.46 42.36
N ALA A 81 -15.90 -7.76 43.31
CA ALA A 81 -15.20 -6.90 44.26
C ALA A 81 -14.29 -7.71 45.21
N GLU A 82 -14.68 -8.94 45.52
CA GLU A 82 -13.94 -9.88 46.36
C GLU A 82 -12.60 -10.25 45.71
N PHE A 83 -12.60 -10.59 44.41
CA PHE A 83 -11.36 -10.85 43.69
C PHE A 83 -10.46 -9.61 43.67
N LEU A 84 -11.03 -8.42 43.39
CA LEU A 84 -10.27 -7.17 43.38
C LEU A 84 -9.60 -6.91 44.74
N GLN A 85 -10.36 -7.07 45.83
CA GLN A 85 -9.86 -6.85 47.18
C GLN A 85 -8.70 -7.80 47.51
N VAL A 86 -8.85 -9.10 47.21
CA VAL A 86 -7.80 -10.10 47.45
C VAL A 86 -6.57 -9.84 46.59
N ALA A 87 -6.75 -9.58 45.29
CA ALA A 87 -5.66 -9.28 44.37
C ALA A 87 -4.86 -8.06 44.82
N ASP A 88 -5.52 -7.00 45.28
CA ASP A 88 -4.85 -5.78 45.76
C ASP A 88 -4.10 -5.99 47.08
N MET A 89 -4.65 -6.78 48.00
CA MET A 89 -3.94 -7.15 49.23
C MET A 89 -2.67 -7.95 48.93
N ILE A 90 -2.74 -8.90 47.99
CA ILE A 90 -1.59 -9.71 47.57
C ILE A 90 -0.56 -8.84 46.86
N LYS A 91 -0.97 -8.01 45.89
CA LYS A 91 -0.06 -7.11 45.18
C LYS A 91 0.68 -6.15 46.10
N LYS A 92 0.03 -5.65 47.16
CA LYS A 92 0.68 -4.80 48.19
C LYS A 92 1.71 -5.55 49.03
N ALA A 93 1.53 -6.86 49.24
CA ALA A 93 2.43 -7.70 50.02
C ALA A 93 3.69 -8.11 49.25
N PHE A 94 3.64 -8.14 47.93
CA PHE A 94 4.76 -8.55 47.08
C PHE A 94 5.55 -7.34 46.56
N PHE A 95 6.89 -7.42 46.63
CA PHE A 95 7.77 -6.39 46.08
C PHE A 95 7.86 -6.46 44.55
N ILE A 96 7.83 -7.68 44.00
CA ILE A 96 7.93 -7.94 42.56
C ILE A 96 6.53 -8.27 42.03
N LYS A 97 5.99 -7.44 41.14
CA LYS A 97 4.61 -7.58 40.61
C LYS A 97 4.37 -8.93 39.93
N SER A 98 5.31 -9.44 39.16
CA SER A 98 5.17 -10.76 38.50
C SER A 98 5.00 -11.90 39.51
N LYS A 99 5.72 -11.84 40.64
CA LYS A 99 5.59 -12.84 41.72
C LYS A 99 4.23 -12.80 42.42
N SER A 100 3.60 -11.63 42.54
CA SER A 100 2.21 -11.58 43.04
C SER A 100 1.22 -12.22 42.07
N THR A 101 1.39 -11.99 40.77
CA THR A 101 0.49 -12.56 39.75
C THR A 101 0.60 -14.09 39.72
N ASP A 102 1.82 -14.62 39.76
CA ASP A 102 2.11 -16.05 39.90
C ASP A 102 1.44 -16.66 41.15
N ALA A 103 1.64 -16.01 42.31
CA ALA A 103 1.03 -16.47 43.56
C ALA A 103 -0.51 -16.44 43.53
N ILE A 104 -1.11 -15.41 42.91
CA ILE A 104 -2.57 -15.32 42.70
C ILE A 104 -3.02 -16.50 41.83
N PHE A 105 -2.36 -16.76 40.70
CA PHE A 105 -2.73 -17.83 39.77
C PHE A 105 -2.64 -19.22 40.41
N ASN A 106 -1.53 -19.51 41.11
CA ASN A 106 -1.35 -20.79 41.79
C ASN A 106 -2.40 -21.03 42.88
N GLU A 107 -2.83 -19.99 43.58
CA GLU A 107 -3.89 -20.12 44.58
C GLU A 107 -5.28 -20.27 43.94
N LEU A 108 -5.54 -19.64 42.79
CA LEU A 108 -6.77 -19.86 42.02
C LEU A 108 -6.89 -21.33 41.59
N ILE A 109 -5.80 -21.96 41.11
CA ILE A 109 -5.77 -23.38 40.79
C ILE A 109 -6.12 -24.23 42.03
N ARG A 110 -5.52 -23.92 43.19
CA ARG A 110 -5.79 -24.66 44.44
C ARG A 110 -7.24 -24.50 44.90
N ALA A 111 -7.77 -23.27 44.85
CA ALA A 111 -9.14 -22.95 45.24
C ALA A 111 -10.20 -23.53 44.28
N ALA A 112 -9.82 -23.88 43.04
CA ALA A 112 -10.71 -24.57 42.11
C ALA A 112 -10.99 -26.04 42.50
N HIS A 113 -10.27 -26.62 43.47
CA HIS A 113 -10.53 -27.97 44.02
C HIS A 113 -10.68 -29.09 42.96
N GLY A 114 -9.79 -29.12 41.96
CA GLY A 114 -9.83 -30.11 40.87
C GLY A 114 -10.68 -29.71 39.68
N LYS A 115 -11.33 -28.54 39.71
CA LYS A 115 -12.06 -27.93 38.59
C LYS A 115 -11.21 -26.88 37.87
N GLU A 116 -9.93 -27.19 37.67
CA GLU A 116 -8.97 -26.25 37.07
C GLU A 116 -9.43 -25.79 35.69
N TYR A 117 -9.91 -26.71 34.85
CA TYR A 117 -10.42 -26.37 33.52
C TYR A 117 -11.60 -25.38 33.57
N GLU A 118 -12.61 -25.63 34.42
CA GLU A 118 -13.76 -24.71 34.61
C GLU A 118 -13.29 -23.30 35.05
N MET A 119 -12.30 -23.24 35.94
CA MET A 119 -11.69 -21.98 36.37
C MET A 119 -10.96 -21.27 35.21
N LEU A 120 -10.19 -22.00 34.41
CA LEU A 120 -9.48 -21.44 33.26
C LEU A 120 -10.45 -20.92 32.19
N GLU A 121 -11.57 -21.60 31.95
CA GLU A 121 -12.62 -21.10 31.07
C GLU A 121 -13.24 -19.79 31.59
N SER A 122 -13.55 -19.71 32.89
CA SER A 122 -14.06 -18.50 33.53
C SER A 122 -13.06 -17.33 33.42
N LEU A 123 -11.77 -17.61 33.63
CA LEU A 123 -10.69 -16.64 33.48
C LEU A 123 -10.57 -16.16 32.03
N ALA A 124 -10.64 -17.06 31.06
CA ALA A 124 -10.51 -16.75 29.64
C ALA A 124 -11.64 -15.84 29.14
N ARG A 125 -12.88 -16.12 29.57
CA ARG A 125 -14.03 -15.24 29.29
C ARG A 125 -13.81 -13.85 29.90
N SER A 126 -13.46 -13.81 31.18
CA SER A 126 -13.23 -12.55 31.90
C SER A 126 -12.13 -11.69 31.27
N ILE A 127 -11.05 -12.31 30.77
CA ILE A 127 -9.96 -11.61 30.05
C ILE A 127 -10.46 -10.94 28.77
N GLY A 128 -11.25 -11.65 27.97
CA GLY A 128 -11.79 -11.09 26.71
C GLY A 128 -12.72 -9.91 26.98
N GLU A 129 -13.67 -10.06 27.90
CA GLU A 129 -14.64 -9.01 28.23
C GLU A 129 -13.96 -7.75 28.79
N LEU A 130 -13.03 -7.90 29.74
CA LEU A 130 -12.28 -6.77 30.31
C LEU A 130 -11.36 -6.08 29.28
N ARG A 131 -10.92 -6.80 28.24
CA ARG A 131 -10.17 -6.20 27.13
C ARG A 131 -11.10 -5.30 26.30
N ALA A 132 -12.25 -5.82 25.87
CA ALA A 132 -13.22 -5.10 25.05
C ALA A 132 -13.83 -3.88 25.78
N GLU A 133 -14.24 -4.02 27.04
CA GLU A 133 -14.76 -2.90 27.84
C GLU A 133 -13.75 -1.75 27.99
N GLY A 134 -12.46 -2.09 28.05
CA GLY A 134 -11.40 -1.10 28.13
C GLY A 134 -11.16 -0.33 26.84
N GLU A 135 -11.40 -0.95 25.68
CA GLU A 135 -11.30 -0.28 24.36
C GLU A 135 -12.47 0.66 24.12
N ILE A 136 -13.69 0.26 24.50
CA ILE A 136 -14.91 1.08 24.41
C ILE A 136 -14.75 2.37 25.24
N LYS A 137 -14.25 2.27 26.48
CA LYS A 137 -14.04 3.44 27.37
C LYS A 137 -12.97 4.41 26.87
N ILE A 138 -11.99 3.95 26.08
CA ILE A 138 -10.99 4.82 25.47
C ILE A 138 -11.60 5.61 24.29
N ARG A 139 -12.42 4.95 23.45
CA ARG A 139 -13.10 5.63 22.33
C ARG A 139 -14.19 6.61 22.77
N GLY A 140 -14.94 6.29 23.83
CA GLY A 140 -16.00 7.16 24.37
C GLY A 140 -15.52 8.50 24.95
N LYS A 141 -14.22 8.67 25.24
CA LYS A 141 -13.64 9.98 25.60
C LYS A 141 -13.31 10.85 24.40
N THR A 142 -13.24 10.28 23.19
CA THR A 142 -12.79 10.97 21.96
C THR A 142 -13.94 11.22 20.98
N LEU A 143 -15.04 10.46 21.06
CA LEU A 143 -16.26 10.70 20.28
C LEU A 143 -17.47 10.80 21.22
N VAL A 144 -17.85 12.03 21.58
CA VAL A 144 -19.23 12.32 21.98
C VAL A 144 -19.94 12.81 20.72
N SER A 145 -20.54 11.89 19.95
CA SER A 145 -21.63 12.22 19.03
C SER A 145 -22.92 11.52 19.51
N ALA A 146 -24.05 12.17 19.25
CA ALA A 146 -25.13 12.32 20.20
C ALA A 146 -26.35 11.39 20.03
N THR A 147 -26.22 10.16 19.52
CA THR A 147 -27.43 9.40 19.10
C THR A 147 -27.65 8.00 19.64
N THR A 148 -26.78 7.45 20.50
CA THR A 148 -27.08 6.19 21.21
C THR A 148 -27.18 6.44 22.72
N ARG A 149 -28.40 6.34 23.26
CA ARG A 149 -28.70 6.41 24.70
C ARG A 149 -27.76 5.45 25.46
N PRO A 150 -26.89 5.94 26.36
CA PRO A 150 -26.10 5.07 27.21
C PRO A 150 -27.03 4.48 28.26
N GLN A 151 -27.51 3.25 28.05
CA GLN A 151 -28.12 2.49 29.12
C GLN A 151 -27.00 2.08 30.08
N ASN A 152 -26.94 2.74 31.23
CA ASN A 152 -26.08 2.49 32.38
C ASN A 152 -24.65 3.03 32.24
N ALA A 153 -24.51 4.35 32.39
CA ALA A 153 -23.22 4.90 32.80
C ALA A 153 -22.83 4.25 34.14
N LEU A 154 -21.71 3.52 34.17
CA LEU A 154 -21.13 2.97 35.40
C LEU A 154 -21.01 4.09 36.42
N SER A 155 -21.35 3.80 37.66
CA SER A 155 -21.07 4.71 38.77
C SER A 155 -19.57 4.99 38.85
N ASP A 156 -19.19 6.15 39.41
CA ASP A 156 -17.78 6.53 39.56
C ASP A 156 -16.97 5.47 40.33
N ASP A 157 -17.61 4.77 41.27
CA ASP A 157 -17.01 3.69 42.04
C ASP A 157 -16.80 2.42 41.20
N GLU A 158 -17.79 2.00 40.41
CA GLU A 158 -17.64 0.85 39.49
C GLU A 158 -16.59 1.12 38.40
N ALA A 159 -16.50 2.36 37.89
CA ALA A 159 -15.48 2.76 36.93
C ALA A 159 -14.06 2.70 37.55
N LYS A 160 -13.93 3.09 38.82
CA LYS A 160 -12.67 3.04 39.57
C LYS A 160 -12.24 1.61 39.86
N ASP A 161 -13.17 0.75 40.25
CA ASP A 161 -12.89 -0.65 40.52
C ASP A 161 -12.57 -1.42 39.24
N PHE A 162 -13.30 -1.18 38.14
CA PHE A 162 -12.93 -1.68 36.82
C PHE A 162 -11.50 -1.31 36.42
N LYS A 163 -11.11 -0.04 36.63
CA LYS A 163 -9.76 0.45 36.30
C LYS A 163 -8.65 -0.26 37.09
N ARG A 164 -8.94 -0.69 38.32
CA ARG A 164 -8.00 -1.44 39.18
C ARG A 164 -8.00 -2.94 38.88
N LEU A 165 -9.17 -3.48 38.58
CA LEU A 165 -9.41 -4.89 38.28
C LEU A 165 -8.76 -5.32 36.95
N ARG A 166 -9.01 -4.56 35.89
CA ARG A 166 -8.53 -4.87 34.53
C ARG A 166 -7.05 -5.26 34.46
N PRO A 167 -6.08 -4.47 34.95
CA PRO A 167 -4.67 -4.84 34.91
C PRO A 167 -4.32 -6.04 35.80
N SER A 168 -5.16 -6.39 36.78
CA SER A 168 -4.98 -7.59 37.61
C SER A 168 -5.35 -8.85 36.86
N VAL A 169 -6.51 -8.85 36.20
CA VAL A 169 -7.00 -10.02 35.44
C VAL A 169 -6.18 -10.21 34.17
N LEU A 170 -5.90 -9.15 33.41
CA LEU A 170 -5.08 -9.24 32.18
C LEU A 170 -3.65 -9.73 32.45
N ALA A 171 -3.11 -9.52 33.65
CA ALA A 171 -1.79 -10.03 34.01
C ALA A 171 -1.77 -11.58 34.13
N LEU A 172 -2.93 -12.23 34.29
CA LEU A 172 -3.06 -13.68 34.34
C LEU A 172 -3.09 -14.33 32.94
N GLU A 173 -3.20 -13.54 31.86
CA GLU A 173 -3.29 -14.03 30.47
C GLU A 173 -2.15 -15.00 30.08
N PRO A 174 -0.87 -14.72 30.36
CA PRO A 174 0.22 -15.64 30.00
C PRO A 174 0.12 -16.99 30.73
N TYR A 175 -0.34 -16.98 31.98
CA TYR A 175 -0.51 -18.19 32.79
C TYR A 175 -1.66 -19.05 32.28
N LEU A 176 -2.78 -18.42 31.91
CA LEU A 176 -3.89 -19.10 31.23
C LEU A 176 -3.42 -19.81 29.95
N LEU A 177 -2.74 -19.08 29.05
CA LEU A 177 -2.27 -19.64 27.79
C LEU A 177 -1.26 -20.77 27.98
N TYR A 178 -0.37 -20.64 28.97
CA TYR A 178 0.58 -21.69 29.34
C TYR A 178 -0.13 -22.94 29.89
N SER A 179 -1.10 -22.77 30.80
CA SER A 179 -1.88 -23.89 31.33
C SER A 179 -2.69 -24.60 30.24
N TRP A 180 -3.35 -23.88 29.33
CA TRP A 180 -4.03 -24.49 28.19
C TRP A 180 -3.08 -25.31 27.31
N LYS A 181 -1.87 -24.80 27.07
CA LYS A 181 -0.85 -25.53 26.32
C LYS A 181 -0.38 -26.80 27.03
N GLU A 182 -0.07 -26.73 28.33
CA GLU A 182 0.35 -27.89 29.14
C GLU A 182 -0.76 -28.95 29.23
N MET A 183 -2.02 -28.51 29.36
CA MET A 183 -3.18 -29.39 29.35
C MET A 183 -3.53 -29.95 27.97
N SER A 184 -2.77 -29.58 26.92
CA SER A 184 -3.01 -29.99 25.54
C SER A 184 -4.45 -29.71 25.09
N VAL A 185 -4.99 -28.56 25.48
CA VAL A 185 -6.28 -28.07 25.00
C VAL A 185 -6.21 -28.01 23.47
N SER A 186 -7.25 -28.43 22.76
CA SER A 186 -7.30 -28.30 21.29
C SER A 186 -7.78 -26.91 20.86
N SER A 187 -7.55 -26.52 19.61
CA SER A 187 -8.12 -25.26 19.08
C SER A 187 -9.64 -25.24 19.19
N GLU A 188 -10.30 -26.36 18.88
CA GLU A 188 -11.74 -26.54 19.07
C GLU A 188 -12.20 -26.38 20.52
N GLN A 189 -11.47 -26.93 21.49
CA GLN A 189 -11.79 -26.75 22.91
C GLN A 189 -11.62 -25.31 23.34
N ALA A 190 -10.50 -24.66 23.01
CA ALA A 190 -10.25 -23.26 23.33
C ALA A 190 -11.30 -22.33 22.69
N LYS A 191 -11.64 -22.57 21.42
CA LYS A 191 -12.72 -21.86 20.70
C LYS A 191 -14.05 -21.99 21.43
N LYS A 192 -14.40 -23.20 21.86
CA LYS A 192 -15.63 -23.48 22.63
C LYS A 192 -15.62 -22.79 24.00
N SER A 193 -14.51 -22.84 24.74
CA SER A 193 -14.35 -22.19 26.04
C SER A 193 -14.52 -20.67 25.98
N LEU A 194 -14.03 -20.07 24.89
CA LEU A 194 -14.18 -18.66 24.55
C LEU A 194 -15.53 -18.31 23.92
N SER A 195 -16.39 -19.31 23.69
CA SER A 195 -17.68 -19.14 23.00
C SER A 195 -17.54 -18.39 21.67
N LEU A 196 -16.46 -18.68 20.94
CA LEU A 196 -16.16 -18.04 19.65
C LEU A 196 -16.99 -18.68 18.54
N ASP A 197 -17.96 -17.92 18.05
CA ASP A 197 -18.73 -18.28 16.87
C ASP A 197 -18.03 -17.76 15.61
N LEU A 198 -17.22 -18.61 14.99
CA LEU A 198 -16.56 -18.32 13.72
C LEU A 198 -17.47 -18.54 12.51
N SER A 199 -18.70 -19.03 12.69
CA SER A 199 -19.71 -19.10 11.64
C SER A 199 -20.50 -17.79 11.52
N SER A 200 -20.49 -17.00 12.59
CA SER A 200 -21.16 -15.71 12.63
C SER A 200 -20.46 -14.68 11.75
N PRO A 201 -21.21 -13.87 10.99
CA PRO A 201 -20.64 -12.73 10.26
C PRO A 201 -20.09 -11.65 11.20
N ASN A 202 -20.38 -11.70 12.50
CA ASN A 202 -19.89 -10.75 13.51
C ASN A 202 -18.71 -11.30 14.33
N PHE A 203 -18.01 -12.33 13.82
CA PHE A 203 -16.90 -12.96 14.56
C PHE A 203 -15.79 -11.97 14.96
N LEU A 204 -15.57 -10.91 14.17
CA LEU A 204 -14.59 -9.85 14.45
C LEU A 204 -14.94 -8.99 15.67
N ASP A 205 -16.22 -8.93 16.03
CA ASP A 205 -16.70 -8.19 17.19
C ASP A 205 -16.52 -8.99 18.49
N SER A 206 -16.09 -10.26 18.39
CA SER A 206 -15.90 -11.08 19.58
C SER A 206 -14.77 -10.53 20.45
N PRO A 207 -15.05 -10.25 21.73
CA PRO A 207 -14.04 -9.76 22.68
C PRO A 207 -12.95 -10.80 22.95
N HIS A 208 -13.20 -12.07 22.63
CA HIS A 208 -12.31 -13.19 22.87
C HIS A 208 -11.40 -13.52 21.67
N LEU A 209 -11.66 -12.96 20.49
CA LEU A 209 -10.88 -13.23 19.27
C LEU A 209 -9.38 -12.93 19.44
N PRO A 210 -8.96 -11.80 20.06
CA PRO A 210 -7.53 -11.54 20.27
C PRO A 210 -6.84 -12.58 21.16
N LEU A 211 -7.54 -13.11 22.17
CA LEU A 211 -6.98 -14.13 23.06
C LEU A 211 -6.83 -15.46 22.31
N TYR A 212 -7.80 -15.82 21.47
CA TYR A 212 -7.74 -17.01 20.64
C TYR A 212 -6.63 -16.96 19.59
N ILE A 213 -6.41 -15.81 18.95
CA ILE A 213 -5.29 -15.63 18.02
C ILE A 213 -3.94 -15.87 18.71
N LYS A 214 -3.75 -15.33 19.93
CA LYS A 214 -2.54 -15.59 20.72
C LYS A 214 -2.37 -17.05 21.11
N TYR A 215 -3.49 -17.70 21.42
CA TYR A 215 -3.50 -19.14 21.68
C TYR A 215 -3.04 -19.93 20.44
N LEU A 216 -3.62 -19.65 19.27
CA LEU A 216 -3.22 -20.26 18.00
C LEU A 216 -1.74 -20.02 17.69
N ASP A 217 -1.22 -18.83 17.93
CA ASP A 217 0.21 -18.50 17.75
C ASP A 217 1.13 -19.35 18.64
N MET A 218 0.67 -19.70 19.85
CA MET A 218 1.44 -20.52 20.80
C MET A 218 1.38 -22.03 20.54
N THR A 219 0.31 -22.53 19.91
CA THR A 219 0.03 -23.97 19.77
C THR A 219 0.05 -24.48 18.33
N SER A 220 -0.22 -23.62 17.34
CA SER A 220 -0.21 -23.99 15.92
C SER A 220 1.22 -23.99 15.36
N ARG A 221 1.45 -24.84 14.36
CA ARG A 221 2.66 -24.77 13.53
C ARG A 221 2.48 -23.84 12.32
N LEU A 222 1.23 -23.47 12.04
CA LEU A 222 0.85 -22.58 10.95
C LEU A 222 0.66 -21.16 11.49
N ASP A 223 0.73 -20.19 10.59
CA ASP A 223 0.32 -18.82 10.87
C ASP A 223 -1.07 -18.78 11.53
N PRO A 224 -1.26 -18.09 12.67
CA PRO A 224 -2.51 -18.12 13.42
C PRO A 224 -3.69 -17.58 12.61
N PHE A 225 -3.48 -16.62 11.72
CA PHE A 225 -4.53 -16.06 10.88
C PHE A 225 -4.93 -17.02 9.76
N ARG A 226 -3.97 -17.79 9.22
CA ARG A 226 -4.25 -18.87 8.27
C ARG A 226 -5.04 -20.02 8.91
N THR A 227 -4.69 -20.41 10.14
CA THR A 227 -5.48 -21.41 10.90
C THR A 227 -6.89 -20.88 11.15
N LEU A 228 -7.04 -19.64 11.61
CA LEU A 228 -8.34 -19.01 11.81
C LEU A 228 -9.19 -18.99 10.53
N LEU A 229 -8.59 -18.59 9.40
CA LEU A 229 -9.24 -18.57 8.10
C LEU A 229 -9.73 -19.97 7.67
N PHE A 230 -8.91 -21.00 7.91
CA PHE A 230 -9.31 -22.39 7.64
C PHE A 230 -10.51 -22.81 8.50
N GLU A 231 -10.47 -22.54 9.81
CA GLU A 231 -11.56 -22.87 10.73
C GLU A 231 -12.87 -22.14 10.36
N MET A 232 -12.80 -20.88 9.91
CA MET A 232 -13.96 -20.14 9.42
C MET A 232 -14.59 -20.80 8.18
N LYS A 233 -13.76 -21.24 7.22
CA LYS A 233 -14.23 -21.93 6.02
C LYS A 233 -14.82 -23.29 6.34
N GLU A 234 -14.23 -24.04 7.27
CA GLU A 234 -14.79 -25.31 7.76
C GLU A 234 -16.16 -25.11 8.43
N GLN A 235 -16.39 -23.96 9.08
CA GLN A 235 -17.69 -23.59 9.63
C GLN A 235 -18.68 -23.02 8.59
N GLY A 236 -18.32 -23.03 7.31
CA GLY A 236 -19.21 -22.67 6.20
C GLY A 236 -19.21 -21.19 5.83
N LEU A 237 -18.33 -20.36 6.40
CA LEU A 237 -18.16 -18.99 5.92
C LEU A 237 -17.48 -18.99 4.54
N ARG A 238 -18.17 -18.43 3.56
CA ARG A 238 -17.65 -18.27 2.21
C ARG A 238 -16.69 -17.07 2.15
N ASP A 239 -15.69 -17.19 1.29
CA ASP A 239 -14.62 -16.19 1.12
C ASP A 239 -15.16 -14.74 0.96
N HIS A 240 -16.23 -14.49 0.17
CA HIS A 240 -16.81 -13.12 0.08
C HIS A 240 -17.39 -12.59 1.38
N VAL A 241 -18.01 -13.43 2.21
CA VAL A 241 -18.59 -13.01 3.50
C VAL A 241 -17.45 -12.59 4.44
N ILE A 242 -16.38 -13.36 4.45
CA ILE A 242 -15.18 -13.05 5.24
C ILE A 242 -14.60 -11.73 4.77
N VAL A 243 -14.30 -11.58 3.47
CA VAL A 243 -13.74 -10.36 2.88
C VAL A 243 -14.60 -9.14 3.24
N SER A 244 -15.91 -9.25 3.04
CA SER A 244 -16.88 -8.20 3.35
C SER A 244 -16.77 -7.72 4.80
N LYS A 245 -16.65 -8.65 5.74
CA LYS A 245 -16.54 -8.32 7.17
C LYS A 245 -15.20 -7.76 7.58
N LEU A 246 -14.13 -8.24 6.96
CA LEU A 246 -12.80 -7.68 7.17
C LEU A 246 -12.77 -6.22 6.69
N LEU A 247 -13.40 -5.93 5.55
CA LEU A 247 -13.56 -4.56 5.05
C LEU A 247 -14.39 -3.69 5.99
N ASP A 248 -15.57 -4.13 6.41
CA ASP A 248 -16.43 -3.43 7.39
C ASP A 248 -15.65 -3.04 8.66
N ALA A 249 -14.73 -3.92 9.10
CA ALA A 249 -13.91 -3.70 10.30
C ALA A 249 -12.72 -2.73 10.07
N GLY A 250 -12.55 -2.24 8.85
CA GLY A 250 -11.46 -1.37 8.44
C GLY A 250 -10.14 -2.11 8.29
N ALA A 251 -10.14 -3.36 7.81
CA ALA A 251 -8.92 -4.10 7.45
C ALA A 251 -7.99 -3.28 6.57
N MET A 252 -8.56 -2.36 5.79
CA MET A 252 -7.81 -1.57 4.83
C MET A 252 -7.34 -0.24 5.37
N THR A 253 -7.98 0.30 6.39
CA THR A 253 -7.57 1.57 7.01
C THR A 253 -6.69 1.36 8.24
N LYS A 254 -6.54 0.12 8.71
CA LYS A 254 -5.82 -0.23 9.94
C LYS A 254 -4.83 -1.38 9.68
N PRO A 255 -3.60 -1.09 9.22
CA PRO A 255 -2.64 -2.12 8.79
C PRO A 255 -2.28 -3.12 9.90
N ASP A 256 -2.20 -2.68 11.15
CA ASP A 256 -1.86 -3.55 12.28
C ASP A 256 -3.06 -4.29 12.88
N SER A 257 -4.26 -4.06 12.35
CA SER A 257 -5.48 -4.65 12.89
C SER A 257 -5.59 -6.14 12.60
N ILE A 258 -6.30 -6.85 13.48
CA ILE A 258 -6.64 -8.26 13.26
C ILE A 258 -7.35 -8.47 11.90
N PRO A 259 -8.36 -7.67 11.52
CA PRO A 259 -8.98 -7.77 10.20
C PRO A 259 -7.98 -7.70 9.04
N ARG A 260 -7.00 -6.79 9.11
CA ARG A 260 -5.97 -6.69 8.06
C ARG A 260 -5.16 -7.98 7.95
N LYS A 261 -4.69 -8.51 9.08
CA LYS A 261 -3.85 -9.71 9.10
C LYS A 261 -4.59 -10.93 8.56
N ILE A 262 -5.89 -11.05 8.85
CA ILE A 262 -6.72 -12.11 8.24
C ILE A 262 -6.82 -11.90 6.73
N MET A 263 -7.04 -10.66 6.26
CA MET A 263 -7.11 -10.34 4.83
C MET A 263 -5.81 -10.68 4.09
N ASP A 264 -4.66 -10.35 4.68
CA ASP A 264 -3.35 -10.70 4.11
C ASP A 264 -3.16 -12.22 4.00
N SER A 265 -3.58 -12.97 5.02
CA SER A 265 -3.58 -14.44 4.96
C SER A 265 -4.56 -14.99 3.93
N MET A 266 -5.67 -14.30 3.63
CA MET A 266 -6.57 -14.67 2.52
C MET A 266 -5.91 -14.47 1.15
N PHE A 267 -5.25 -13.33 0.92
CA PHE A 267 -4.55 -13.07 -0.32
C PHE A 267 -3.44 -14.09 -0.57
N LEU A 268 -2.68 -14.42 0.48
CA LEU A 268 -1.66 -15.46 0.40
C LEU A 268 -2.26 -16.85 0.10
N ASP A 269 -3.39 -17.18 0.73
CA ASP A 269 -4.09 -18.45 0.45
C ASP A 269 -4.60 -18.54 -1.00
N TRP A 270 -5.10 -17.45 -1.57
CA TRP A 270 -5.51 -17.41 -2.98
C TRP A 270 -4.33 -17.53 -3.94
N ASP A 271 -3.20 -16.88 -3.64
CA ASP A 271 -1.97 -16.98 -4.41
C ASP A 271 -1.42 -18.41 -4.41
N ILE A 272 -1.32 -19.03 -3.23
CA ILE A 272 -0.89 -20.43 -3.08
C ILE A 272 -1.79 -21.40 -3.85
N ARG A 273 -3.11 -21.14 -3.86
CA ARG A 273 -4.07 -21.94 -4.62
C ARG A 273 -4.07 -21.61 -6.11
N SER A 274 -3.27 -20.63 -6.55
CA SER A 274 -3.23 -20.13 -7.92
C SER A 274 -4.63 -19.81 -8.44
N VAL A 275 -5.44 -19.17 -7.58
CA VAL A 275 -6.79 -18.76 -7.95
C VAL A 275 -6.67 -17.75 -9.08
N SER A 276 -7.19 -18.09 -10.26
CA SER A 276 -7.17 -17.18 -11.40
C SER A 276 -7.97 -15.91 -11.09
N PHE A 277 -7.69 -14.82 -11.80
CA PHE A 277 -8.44 -13.57 -11.64
C PHE A 277 -9.95 -13.75 -11.86
N ALA A 278 -10.35 -14.59 -12.82
CA ALA A 278 -11.75 -14.98 -13.00
C ALA A 278 -12.31 -15.78 -11.79
N GLY A 279 -11.47 -16.59 -11.14
CA GLY A 279 -11.79 -17.28 -9.90
C GLY A 279 -11.98 -16.32 -8.72
N LEU A 280 -11.11 -15.32 -8.58
CA LEU A 280 -11.25 -14.25 -7.58
C LEU A 280 -12.54 -13.47 -7.78
N TYR A 281 -12.84 -13.11 -9.02
CA TYR A 281 -14.09 -12.45 -9.38
C TYR A 281 -15.30 -13.31 -8.96
N LYS A 282 -15.30 -14.61 -9.29
CA LYS A 282 -16.36 -15.54 -8.86
C LYS A 282 -16.43 -15.75 -7.36
N ILE A 283 -15.32 -15.61 -6.63
CA ILE A 283 -15.28 -15.74 -5.17
C ILE A 283 -15.96 -14.54 -4.51
N LEU A 284 -15.67 -13.36 -5.04
CA LEU A 284 -16.15 -12.09 -4.55
C LEU A 284 -17.64 -11.89 -4.92
N VAL A 285 -18.01 -12.11 -6.17
CA VAL A 285 -19.31 -11.71 -6.73
C VAL A 285 -20.53 -12.66 -6.51
N PRO A 286 -20.46 -13.89 -5.96
CA PRO A 286 -21.44 -14.93 -6.28
C PRO A 286 -22.79 -14.86 -5.53
N ASP A 287 -23.05 -13.92 -4.61
CA ASP A 287 -24.29 -13.90 -3.82
C ASP A 287 -24.87 -12.49 -3.59
N LEU A 288 -25.26 -11.82 -4.68
CA LEU A 288 -25.84 -10.48 -4.67
C LEU A 288 -27.39 -10.53 -4.66
N SER A 289 -27.98 -10.79 -3.49
CA SER A 289 -29.20 -10.07 -3.09
C SER A 289 -28.72 -8.78 -2.41
N ILE A 290 -28.63 -7.70 -3.19
CA ILE A 290 -27.94 -6.47 -2.77
C ILE A 290 -28.80 -5.70 -1.77
N THR A 291 -28.27 -5.51 -0.57
CA THR A 291 -28.66 -4.43 0.34
C THR A 291 -27.58 -3.36 0.29
N ASP A 292 -27.92 -2.10 0.62
CA ASP A 292 -27.06 -0.92 0.41
C ASP A 292 -25.64 -1.01 1.03
N ASN A 293 -25.42 -1.88 2.01
CA ASN A 293 -24.10 -2.10 2.61
C ASN A 293 -23.13 -2.90 1.73
N THR A 294 -23.61 -3.77 0.82
CA THR A 294 -22.72 -4.66 0.05
C THR A 294 -22.03 -3.93 -1.11
N VAL A 295 -22.60 -2.84 -1.62
CA VAL A 295 -22.01 -2.01 -2.69
C VAL A 295 -20.91 -1.09 -2.16
N MET A 296 -21.04 -0.61 -0.92
CA MET A 296 -19.97 0.10 -0.19
C MET A 296 -18.72 -0.78 -0.06
N ILE A 297 -18.89 -2.07 0.24
CA ILE A 297 -17.79 -3.03 0.42
C ILE A 297 -17.06 -3.32 -0.89
N TYR A 298 -17.76 -3.31 -2.03
CA TYR A 298 -17.12 -3.44 -3.35
C TYR A 298 -16.43 -2.17 -3.83
N LYS A 299 -17.00 -0.98 -3.54
CA LYS A 299 -16.32 0.30 -3.75
C LYS A 299 -15.13 0.48 -2.79
N GLU A 300 -15.18 -0.08 -1.58
CA GLU A 300 -14.04 -0.16 -0.65
C GLU A 300 -13.00 -1.14 -1.15
N LEU A 301 -13.36 -2.35 -1.61
CA LEU A 301 -12.39 -3.33 -2.14
C LEU A 301 -11.71 -2.80 -3.41
N ALA A 302 -12.49 -2.19 -4.32
CA ALA A 302 -11.95 -1.52 -5.48
C ALA A 302 -11.11 -0.31 -5.07
N GLY A 303 -11.62 0.60 -4.22
CA GLY A 303 -10.90 1.77 -3.68
C GLY A 303 -9.62 1.41 -2.91
N VAL A 304 -9.53 0.23 -2.33
CA VAL A 304 -8.35 -0.29 -1.64
C VAL A 304 -7.29 -0.82 -2.58
N ILE A 305 -7.75 -1.45 -3.66
CA ILE A 305 -6.94 -1.86 -4.78
C ILE A 305 -6.45 -0.63 -5.57
N VAL A 306 -7.19 0.49 -5.50
CA VAL A 306 -7.09 1.66 -6.39
C VAL A 306 -6.46 2.90 -5.73
N THR A 307 -6.67 3.19 -4.43
CA THR A 307 -6.32 4.51 -3.83
C THR A 307 -5.45 4.51 -2.56
N SER A 308 -4.92 3.37 -2.10
CA SER A 308 -4.11 3.34 -0.87
C SER A 308 -2.78 2.58 -1.05
N ARG A 309 -1.66 3.25 -0.74
CA ARG A 309 -0.30 2.73 -0.89
C ARG A 309 0.17 2.08 0.42
N LEU A 310 0.63 0.81 0.35
CA LEU A 310 1.46 0.18 1.40
C LEU A 310 2.88 0.79 1.37
N VAL A 311 3.34 1.34 2.48
CA VAL A 311 4.73 1.77 2.70
C VAL A 311 5.35 0.92 3.81
N GLU A 312 6.40 0.18 3.50
CA GLU A 312 7.21 -0.51 4.52
C GLU A 312 8.09 0.51 5.26
N SER A 313 8.01 0.47 6.58
CA SER A 313 8.91 1.14 7.52
C SER A 313 9.65 0.10 8.35
N ASP A 314 10.64 0.55 9.12
CA ASP A 314 11.42 -0.27 10.05
C ASP A 314 10.55 -0.96 11.13
N THR A 315 9.25 -0.63 11.21
CA THR A 315 8.27 -1.18 12.15
C THR A 315 7.12 -1.98 11.52
N GLY A 316 6.99 -2.03 10.19
CA GLY A 316 5.86 -2.70 9.50
C GLY A 316 5.31 -1.92 8.31
N VAL A 317 4.22 -2.40 7.70
CA VAL A 317 3.64 -1.86 6.44
C VAL A 317 2.44 -0.95 6.72
N GLU A 318 2.47 0.33 6.30
CA GLU A 318 1.39 1.32 6.55
C GLU A 318 0.60 1.72 5.29
N LEU A 319 -0.71 1.96 5.44
CA LEU A 319 -1.63 2.44 4.39
C LEU A 319 -2.14 3.87 4.71
N VAL A 320 -2.22 4.77 3.72
CA VAL A 320 -2.76 6.14 3.89
C VAL A 320 -3.82 6.45 2.82
N ALA A 321 -4.95 7.10 3.20
CA ALA A 321 -6.06 7.48 2.31
C ALA A 321 -6.68 8.87 2.63
N ILE A 322 -7.34 9.52 1.65
CA ILE A 322 -8.05 10.82 1.73
C ILE A 322 -9.49 10.68 1.20
N GLU A 323 -10.46 11.39 1.79
CA GLU A 323 -11.93 11.27 1.60
C GLU A 323 -12.54 12.07 0.42
N LYS A 324 -13.59 11.51 -0.22
CA LYS A 324 -14.86 12.22 -0.56
C LYS A 324 -16.02 11.28 -0.97
N ASN A 325 -17.23 11.80 -0.74
CA ASN A 325 -18.56 11.17 -0.69
C ASN A 325 -19.40 11.46 -1.94
N VAL A 326 -20.19 10.49 -2.46
CA VAL A 326 -21.33 10.74 -3.38
C VAL A 326 -22.38 9.62 -3.25
N ASP A 327 -23.57 10.01 -2.80
CA ASP A 327 -24.80 9.23 -2.77
C ASP A 327 -25.38 8.96 -4.17
N GLU A 328 -26.24 7.95 -4.24
CA GLU A 328 -27.29 7.70 -5.23
C GLU A 328 -26.98 6.91 -6.53
N TYR A 329 -27.66 5.75 -6.61
CA TYR A 329 -27.95 4.85 -7.74
C TYR A 329 -26.81 4.01 -8.32
N MET A 330 -27.04 2.68 -8.45
CA MET A 330 -26.18 1.83 -9.29
C MET A 330 -26.96 0.90 -10.25
N PRO A 331 -26.45 0.71 -11.50
CA PRO A 331 -27.21 0.22 -12.65
C PRO A 331 -26.79 -1.21 -13.06
N PRO A 332 -27.31 -1.79 -14.16
CA PRO A 332 -27.11 -3.20 -14.54
C PRO A 332 -25.65 -3.58 -14.92
N ILE A 333 -25.38 -4.89 -14.99
CA ILE A 333 -24.06 -5.55 -15.19
C ILE A 333 -23.09 -4.87 -16.19
N PRO A 334 -23.50 -4.39 -17.38
CA PRO A 334 -22.61 -3.67 -18.29
C PRO A 334 -22.04 -2.38 -17.68
N GLU A 335 -22.85 -1.70 -16.87
CA GLU A 335 -22.45 -0.49 -16.15
C GLU A 335 -21.48 -0.79 -15.01
N ARG A 336 -21.55 -2.00 -14.42
CA ARG A 336 -20.61 -2.42 -13.37
C ARG A 336 -19.23 -2.70 -13.94
N ASP A 337 -19.16 -3.41 -15.06
CA ASP A 337 -17.89 -3.71 -15.72
C ASP A 337 -17.29 -2.44 -16.33
N LYS A 338 -18.14 -1.50 -16.78
CA LYS A 338 -17.76 -0.11 -17.06
C LYS A 338 -17.18 0.57 -15.82
N GLN A 339 -17.89 0.68 -14.71
CA GLN A 339 -17.37 1.35 -13.51
C GLN A 339 -16.06 0.76 -12.96
N LEU A 340 -15.88 -0.56 -13.07
CA LEU A 340 -14.62 -1.21 -12.73
C LEU A 340 -13.53 -0.87 -13.76
N ALA A 341 -13.86 -0.83 -15.05
CA ALA A 341 -12.97 -0.30 -16.07
C ALA A 341 -12.63 1.17 -15.82
N ASP A 342 -13.58 2.02 -15.43
CA ASP A 342 -13.39 3.42 -15.07
C ASP A 342 -12.37 3.52 -13.93
N LEU A 343 -12.58 2.78 -12.84
CA LEU A 343 -11.67 2.76 -11.69
C LEU A 343 -10.25 2.26 -12.04
N LEU A 344 -10.14 1.17 -12.81
CA LEU A 344 -8.84 0.59 -13.16
C LEU A 344 -8.11 1.47 -14.18
N ALA A 345 -8.82 1.97 -15.18
CA ALA A 345 -8.28 2.88 -16.17
C ALA A 345 -7.83 4.20 -15.52
N LEU A 346 -8.59 4.75 -14.56
CA LEU A 346 -8.19 5.94 -13.79
C LEU A 346 -6.91 5.72 -12.95
N ASN A 347 -6.61 4.50 -12.50
CA ASN A 347 -5.35 4.23 -11.80
C ASN A 347 -4.16 3.98 -12.70
N VAL A 348 -4.40 3.24 -13.78
CA VAL A 348 -3.35 2.89 -14.74
C VAL A 348 -2.97 4.14 -15.55
N PHE A 349 -3.95 5.00 -15.86
CA PHE A 349 -3.77 6.17 -16.73
C PHE A 349 -3.96 7.54 -16.04
N GLY A 350 -4.62 7.64 -14.88
CA GLY A 350 -4.80 8.88 -14.12
C GLY A 350 -6.18 9.57 -14.27
N THR A 351 -6.47 10.56 -13.39
CA THR A 351 -7.76 11.28 -13.26
C THR A 351 -7.78 12.74 -13.74
N ASP A 352 -6.67 13.29 -14.22
CA ASP A 352 -6.55 14.73 -14.49
C ASP A 352 -6.24 14.98 -15.96
N LYS A 353 -6.70 16.12 -16.52
CA LYS A 353 -6.65 16.54 -17.95
C LYS A 353 -5.25 16.54 -18.58
N SER A 354 -4.23 16.07 -17.88
CA SER A 354 -2.84 16.07 -18.27
C SER A 354 -2.17 14.70 -18.13
N SER A 355 -2.85 13.59 -18.42
CA SER A 355 -2.17 12.29 -18.66
C SER A 355 -0.98 12.44 -19.63
N ILE A 356 -1.11 13.41 -20.54
CA ILE A 356 -0.14 13.95 -21.52
C ILE A 356 1.08 14.66 -20.86
N ASN A 357 0.95 15.27 -19.68
CA ASN A 357 2.06 16.08 -19.08
C ASN A 357 2.48 15.67 -17.65
N ARG A 358 1.90 14.61 -17.08
CA ARG A 358 1.99 14.34 -15.63
C ARG A 358 3.38 13.95 -15.11
N PHE A 359 4.24 13.33 -15.91
CA PHE A 359 5.52 12.83 -15.38
C PHE A 359 6.55 13.95 -15.10
N LYS A 360 6.48 15.08 -15.81
CA LYS A 360 7.37 16.24 -15.56
C LYS A 360 6.93 17.07 -14.35
N THR A 361 5.63 17.20 -14.09
CA THR A 361 5.09 18.00 -12.97
C THR A 361 5.05 17.25 -11.63
N LEU A 362 4.85 15.92 -11.63
CA LEU A 362 4.82 15.12 -10.39
C LEU A 362 6.18 15.02 -9.69
N ILE A 363 7.29 15.26 -10.39
CA ILE A 363 8.63 15.37 -9.77
C ILE A 363 8.82 16.73 -9.06
N GLN A 364 8.05 17.76 -9.42
CA GLN A 364 8.20 19.12 -8.88
C GLN A 364 7.23 19.45 -7.74
N HIS A 365 6.12 18.73 -7.59
CA HIS A 365 5.06 19.09 -6.63
C HIS A 365 4.64 17.93 -5.72
N GLY A 366 5.57 17.37 -4.95
CA GLY A 366 5.37 16.82 -3.59
C GLY A 366 4.21 15.85 -3.27
N ALA A 367 3.43 15.40 -4.25
CA ALA A 367 2.34 14.47 -4.06
C ALA A 367 2.90 13.04 -3.98
N GLN A 368 2.41 12.26 -3.02
CA GLN A 368 2.79 10.86 -2.88
C GLN A 368 2.44 10.10 -4.16
N THR A 369 3.46 9.74 -4.93
CA THR A 369 3.32 8.87 -6.10
C THR A 369 2.72 7.52 -5.69
N PRO A 370 1.86 6.87 -6.49
CA PRO A 370 1.43 5.48 -6.24
C PRO A 370 2.63 4.51 -6.18
N SER A 371 2.56 3.41 -5.44
CA SER A 371 3.73 2.48 -5.36
C SER A 371 3.84 1.76 -6.67
N ARG A 372 5.08 1.51 -7.11
CA ARG A 372 5.31 0.70 -8.30
C ARG A 372 4.61 -0.67 -8.20
N ARG A 373 4.49 -1.22 -6.98
CA ARG A 373 3.72 -2.44 -6.70
C ARG A 373 2.21 -2.26 -6.96
N MET A 374 1.64 -1.11 -6.61
CA MET A 374 0.22 -0.81 -6.81
C MET A 374 -0.12 -0.54 -8.28
N ILE A 375 0.75 0.16 -9.01
CA ILE A 375 0.63 0.33 -10.46
C ILE A 375 0.67 -1.04 -11.13
N SER A 376 1.64 -1.88 -10.78
CA SER A 376 1.75 -3.24 -11.32
C SER A 376 0.55 -4.13 -10.96
N PHE A 377 0.00 -4.01 -9.76
CA PHE A 377 -1.21 -4.75 -9.38
C PHE A 377 -2.44 -4.28 -10.18
N ALA A 378 -2.62 -2.96 -10.35
CA ALA A 378 -3.69 -2.40 -11.15
C ALA A 378 -3.54 -2.81 -12.63
N GLU A 379 -2.32 -2.77 -13.19
CA GLU A 379 -2.01 -3.26 -14.54
C GLU A 379 -2.41 -4.74 -14.69
N ASN A 380 -2.03 -5.60 -13.73
CA ASN A 380 -2.37 -7.03 -13.76
C ASN A 380 -3.87 -7.30 -13.62
N LEU A 381 -4.56 -6.55 -12.74
CA LEU A 381 -6.02 -6.69 -12.58
C LEU A 381 -6.75 -6.21 -13.84
N PHE A 382 -6.24 -5.15 -14.45
CA PHE A 382 -6.80 -4.58 -15.66
C PHE A 382 -6.56 -5.48 -16.87
N GLU A 383 -5.39 -6.09 -16.97
CA GLU A 383 -5.11 -7.18 -17.91
C GLU A 383 -6.07 -8.36 -17.70
N GLY A 384 -6.29 -8.79 -16.44
CA GLY A 384 -7.25 -9.85 -16.13
C GLY A 384 -8.69 -9.54 -16.55
N LEU A 385 -9.13 -8.28 -16.38
CA LEU A 385 -10.44 -7.82 -16.85
C LEU A 385 -10.53 -7.83 -18.38
N ARG A 386 -9.50 -7.36 -19.07
CA ARG A 386 -9.43 -7.40 -20.55
C ARG A 386 -9.42 -8.83 -21.07
N MET A 387 -8.67 -9.73 -20.46
CA MET A 387 -8.69 -11.16 -20.79
C MET A 387 -10.07 -11.78 -20.58
N HIS A 388 -10.80 -11.39 -19.52
CA HIS A 388 -12.17 -11.84 -19.32
C HIS A 388 -13.11 -11.36 -20.44
N TRP A 389 -13.00 -10.09 -20.85
CA TRP A 389 -13.76 -9.58 -22.00
C TRP A 389 -13.43 -10.33 -23.29
N SER A 390 -12.15 -10.69 -23.49
CA SER A 390 -11.68 -11.59 -24.55
C SER A 390 -12.44 -12.90 -24.57
N ASP A 391 -12.46 -13.59 -23.42
CA ASP A 391 -13.03 -14.92 -23.26
C ASP A 391 -14.55 -14.90 -23.47
N CYS A 392 -15.19 -13.77 -23.15
CA CYS A 392 -16.59 -13.50 -23.43
C CYS A 392 -16.87 -13.12 -24.90
N GLY A 393 -15.84 -13.02 -25.74
CA GLY A 393 -15.96 -12.71 -27.16
C GLY A 393 -16.30 -11.24 -27.45
N LEU A 394 -15.97 -10.31 -26.55
CA LEU A 394 -16.24 -8.89 -26.77
C LEU A 394 -15.33 -8.35 -27.88
N SER A 395 -15.93 -7.75 -28.91
CA SER A 395 -15.15 -7.03 -29.93
C SER A 395 -14.64 -5.69 -29.38
N PRO A 396 -13.51 -5.14 -29.88
CA PRO A 396 -13.05 -3.81 -29.48
C PRO A 396 -14.10 -2.70 -29.71
N GLN A 397 -14.92 -2.82 -30.75
CA GLN A 397 -16.07 -1.93 -30.98
C GLN A 397 -17.05 -1.94 -29.82
N THR A 398 -17.41 -3.13 -29.33
CA THR A 398 -18.32 -3.29 -28.20
C THR A 398 -17.77 -2.62 -26.94
N LEU A 399 -16.44 -2.60 -26.80
CA LEU A 399 -15.77 -1.95 -25.67
C LEU A 399 -15.98 -0.44 -25.62
N LEU A 400 -16.01 0.22 -26.79
CA LEU A 400 -16.26 1.66 -26.86
C LEU A 400 -17.67 2.00 -26.37
N PHE A 401 -18.66 1.20 -26.79
CA PHE A 401 -20.04 1.27 -26.28
C PHE A 401 -20.12 1.00 -24.78
N LEU A 402 -19.41 0.00 -24.30
CA LEU A 402 -19.40 -0.34 -22.88
C LEU A 402 -18.75 0.75 -22.01
N THR A 403 -17.82 1.52 -22.56
CA THR A 403 -17.12 2.59 -21.82
C THR A 403 -17.71 3.98 -22.05
N ASP A 404 -18.82 4.07 -22.78
CA ASP A 404 -19.46 5.34 -23.18
C ASP A 404 -18.51 6.33 -23.89
N THR A 405 -17.40 5.84 -24.46
CA THR A 405 -16.40 6.67 -25.15
C THR A 405 -16.93 7.29 -26.43
N GLU A 406 -18.03 6.76 -26.97
CA GLU A 406 -18.77 7.35 -28.09
C GLU A 406 -19.51 8.64 -27.79
N LYS A 407 -19.76 8.92 -26.52
CA LYS A 407 -20.46 10.13 -26.07
C LYS A 407 -19.49 11.25 -25.71
N LEU A 408 -18.19 10.96 -25.68
CA LEU A 408 -17.15 11.91 -25.32
C LEU A 408 -16.85 12.82 -26.50
N GLU A 409 -16.86 14.12 -26.23
CA GLU A 409 -16.41 15.13 -27.19
C GLU A 409 -14.88 15.09 -27.32
N HIS A 410 -14.38 15.78 -28.35
CA HIS A 410 -12.98 15.73 -28.77
C HIS A 410 -11.94 15.81 -27.61
N GLU A 411 -11.99 16.86 -26.77
CA GLU A 411 -11.03 17.04 -25.66
C GLU A 411 -11.19 15.98 -24.55
N GLU A 412 -12.41 15.50 -24.34
CA GLU A 412 -12.74 14.50 -23.32
C GLU A 412 -12.26 13.11 -23.75
N LEU A 413 -12.32 12.81 -25.05
CA LEU A 413 -11.89 11.53 -25.60
C LEU A 413 -10.37 11.34 -25.48
N LEU A 414 -9.58 12.36 -25.84
CA LEU A 414 -8.11 12.30 -25.74
C LEU A 414 -7.60 12.19 -24.30
N THR A 415 -8.35 12.71 -23.34
CA THR A 415 -8.02 12.62 -21.91
C THR A 415 -8.66 11.42 -21.23
N SER A 416 -9.50 10.66 -21.95
CA SER A 416 -10.24 9.53 -21.40
C SER A 416 -9.32 8.33 -21.15
N PRO A 417 -9.29 7.78 -19.93
CA PRO A 417 -8.58 6.54 -19.66
C PRO A 417 -9.24 5.34 -20.39
N HIS A 418 -10.50 5.49 -20.83
CA HIS A 418 -11.19 4.49 -21.62
C HIS A 418 -10.70 4.40 -23.05
N LEU A 419 -10.24 5.51 -23.63
CA LEU A 419 -9.60 5.47 -24.93
C LEU A 419 -8.37 4.55 -24.86
N TRP A 420 -7.49 4.75 -23.86
CA TRP A 420 -6.33 3.87 -23.64
C TRP A 420 -6.72 2.42 -23.40
N THR A 421 -7.80 2.18 -22.69
CA THR A 421 -8.35 0.83 -22.49
C THR A 421 -8.68 0.17 -23.82
N PHE A 422 -9.38 0.89 -24.70
CA PHE A 422 -9.70 0.44 -26.05
C PHE A 422 -8.44 0.21 -26.89
N LEU A 423 -7.47 1.12 -26.86
CA LEU A 423 -6.23 1.01 -27.64
C LEU A 423 -5.48 -0.27 -27.23
N VAL A 424 -5.24 -0.46 -25.93
CA VAL A 424 -4.53 -1.64 -25.39
C VAL A 424 -5.32 -2.91 -25.67
N TYR A 425 -6.63 -2.92 -25.40
CA TYR A 425 -7.50 -4.05 -25.68
C TYR A 425 -7.41 -4.47 -27.16
N THR A 426 -7.48 -3.52 -28.09
CA THR A 426 -7.37 -3.80 -29.52
C THR A 426 -6.04 -4.48 -29.86
N THR A 427 -4.92 -4.05 -29.26
CA THR A 427 -3.61 -4.68 -29.50
C THR A 427 -3.47 -6.10 -28.96
N GLU A 428 -4.12 -6.39 -27.82
CA GLU A 428 -4.11 -7.73 -27.21
C GLU A 428 -4.99 -8.73 -27.98
N HIS A 429 -6.05 -8.23 -28.64
CA HIS A 429 -7.12 -9.07 -29.20
C HIS A 429 -7.06 -9.22 -30.71
N VAL A 430 -6.54 -8.22 -31.41
CA VAL A 430 -6.33 -8.26 -32.86
C VAL A 430 -4.91 -8.72 -33.12
N ARG A 431 -4.73 -9.80 -33.88
CA ARG A 431 -3.41 -10.42 -34.07
C ARG A 431 -2.56 -9.71 -35.12
N SER A 432 -3.18 -9.27 -36.22
CA SER A 432 -2.46 -8.63 -37.32
C SER A 432 -2.19 -7.16 -37.00
N SER A 433 -0.96 -6.70 -37.22
CA SER A 433 -0.59 -5.29 -37.11
C SER A 433 -1.43 -4.42 -38.05
N ASP A 434 -1.70 -4.88 -39.27
CA ASP A 434 -2.50 -4.12 -40.23
C ASP A 434 -3.96 -4.04 -39.80
N GLU A 435 -4.54 -5.15 -39.31
CA GLU A 435 -5.92 -5.16 -38.80
C GLU A 435 -6.06 -4.29 -37.54
N ARG A 436 -5.04 -4.24 -36.66
CA ARG A 436 -5.01 -3.31 -35.52
C ARG A 436 -5.08 -1.88 -36.02
N GLY A 437 -4.22 -1.52 -36.98
CA GLY A 437 -4.18 -0.18 -37.54
C GLY A 437 -5.51 0.23 -38.14
N GLU A 438 -6.12 -0.64 -38.94
CA GLU A 438 -7.45 -0.43 -39.50
C GLU A 438 -8.52 -0.22 -38.43
N GLN A 439 -8.57 -1.09 -37.41
CA GLN A 439 -9.60 -1.01 -36.37
C GLN A 439 -9.41 0.22 -35.47
N LEU A 440 -8.18 0.50 -35.03
CA LEU A 440 -7.88 1.70 -34.24
C LEU A 440 -8.25 2.96 -35.01
N PHE A 441 -7.86 3.04 -36.28
CA PHE A 441 -8.11 4.22 -37.10
C PHE A 441 -9.59 4.40 -37.45
N ALA A 442 -10.31 3.31 -37.78
CA ALA A 442 -11.73 3.36 -38.11
C ALA A 442 -12.59 3.88 -36.95
N GLU A 443 -12.19 3.63 -35.69
CA GLU A 443 -12.89 4.13 -34.52
C GLU A 443 -12.48 5.56 -34.14
N LEU A 444 -11.23 5.95 -34.38
CA LEU A 444 -10.71 7.28 -34.03
C LEU A 444 -11.07 8.36 -35.08
N GLN A 445 -10.92 8.06 -36.36
CA GLN A 445 -11.07 9.00 -37.46
C GLN A 445 -12.44 9.71 -37.55
N PRO A 446 -13.58 9.09 -37.17
CA PRO A 446 -14.86 9.79 -37.14
C PRO A 446 -14.96 10.88 -36.06
N ARG A 447 -14.06 10.85 -35.06
CA ARG A 447 -14.15 11.69 -33.84
C ARG A 447 -12.93 12.59 -33.65
N LEU A 448 -11.80 12.22 -34.24
CA LEU A 448 -10.53 12.90 -34.12
C LEU A 448 -10.01 13.33 -35.49
N SER A 449 -9.50 14.55 -35.57
CA SER A 449 -8.77 15.06 -36.72
C SER A 449 -7.38 14.41 -36.84
N ASP A 450 -6.76 14.56 -38.00
CA ASP A 450 -5.39 14.05 -38.22
C ASP A 450 -4.39 14.63 -37.20
N GLU A 451 -4.52 15.92 -36.87
CA GLU A 451 -3.67 16.61 -35.88
C GLU A 451 -3.81 15.96 -34.50
N GLU A 452 -5.03 15.61 -34.13
CA GLU A 452 -5.36 15.05 -32.82
C GLU A 452 -4.92 13.58 -32.69
N ILE A 453 -5.09 12.77 -33.74
CA ILE A 453 -4.55 11.42 -33.78
C ILE A 453 -3.02 11.47 -33.75
N ALA A 454 -2.40 12.43 -34.45
CA ALA A 454 -0.96 12.63 -34.42
C ALA A 454 -0.49 13.12 -33.03
N SER A 455 -1.27 13.95 -32.35
CA SER A 455 -1.00 14.37 -30.96
C SER A 455 -1.07 13.17 -30.00
N LEU A 456 -2.09 12.30 -30.13
CA LEU A 456 -2.17 11.05 -29.37
C LEU A 456 -0.94 10.15 -29.58
N LEU A 457 -0.51 9.98 -30.83
CA LEU A 457 0.70 9.23 -31.18
C LEU A 457 1.97 9.87 -30.60
N ALA A 458 2.04 11.20 -30.58
CA ALA A 458 3.18 11.95 -30.07
C ALA A 458 3.39 11.75 -28.56
N GLU A 459 2.35 11.38 -27.82
CA GLU A 459 2.37 11.14 -26.37
C GLU A 459 2.69 9.69 -25.98
N MET A 460 2.76 8.78 -26.96
CA MET A 460 3.00 7.35 -26.71
C MET A 460 4.42 7.09 -26.19
N ARG A 461 4.53 6.08 -25.31
CA ARG A 461 5.81 5.61 -24.76
C ARG A 461 6.36 4.45 -25.58
N VAL A 462 7.60 4.04 -25.28
CA VAL A 462 8.27 2.92 -25.96
C VAL A 462 7.50 1.62 -25.82
N GLU A 463 6.87 1.43 -24.65
CA GLU A 463 6.07 0.26 -24.33
C GLU A 463 4.78 0.19 -25.17
N ASP A 464 4.33 1.31 -25.73
CA ASP A 464 3.11 1.45 -26.52
C ASP A 464 3.34 1.19 -28.02
N ILE A 465 4.51 0.64 -28.40
CA ILE A 465 4.89 0.39 -29.81
C ILE A 465 3.84 -0.42 -30.58
N ASN A 466 3.16 -1.34 -29.91
CA ASN A 466 2.11 -2.18 -30.49
C ASN A 466 0.83 -1.40 -30.85
N ILE A 467 0.66 -0.19 -30.32
CA ILE A 467 -0.39 0.77 -30.67
C ILE A 467 0.17 1.75 -31.71
N PHE A 468 1.36 2.32 -31.43
CA PHE A 468 1.99 3.36 -32.23
C PHE A 468 2.21 2.93 -33.68
N GLU A 469 2.89 1.81 -33.92
CA GLU A 469 3.27 1.39 -35.27
C GLU A 469 2.06 1.10 -36.18
N PRO A 470 1.05 0.31 -35.76
CA PRO A 470 -0.15 0.10 -36.55
C PRO A 470 -0.89 1.39 -36.88
N LEU A 471 -1.09 2.25 -35.88
CA LEU A 471 -1.91 3.45 -36.02
C LEU A 471 -1.20 4.52 -36.87
N VAL A 472 0.10 4.74 -36.65
CA VAL A 472 0.88 5.68 -37.48
C VAL A 472 0.99 5.19 -38.92
N LYS A 473 1.13 3.88 -39.15
CA LYS A 473 1.13 3.29 -40.50
C LYS A 473 -0.19 3.53 -41.20
N ARG A 474 -1.31 3.36 -40.51
CA ARG A 474 -2.65 3.56 -41.09
C ARG A 474 -2.92 5.04 -41.40
N LEU A 475 -2.62 5.94 -40.45
CA LEU A 475 -2.71 7.39 -40.62
C LEU A 475 -1.84 7.86 -41.81
N SER A 476 -0.62 7.34 -41.89
CA SER A 476 0.30 7.61 -42.99
C SER A 476 -0.24 7.16 -44.35
N GLY A 477 -0.91 6.00 -44.39
CA GLY A 477 -1.61 5.50 -45.58
C GLY A 477 -2.70 6.46 -46.07
N GLU A 478 -3.46 7.08 -45.15
CA GLU A 478 -4.49 8.07 -45.50
C GLU A 478 -3.91 9.41 -45.97
N TRP A 479 -2.82 9.91 -45.36
CA TRP A 479 -2.13 11.08 -45.89
C TRP A 479 -1.63 10.87 -47.32
N ASN A 480 -1.11 9.68 -47.60
CA ASN A 480 -0.67 9.32 -48.95
C ASN A 480 -1.84 9.15 -49.93
N SER A 481 -2.97 8.57 -49.50
CA SER A 481 -4.16 8.44 -50.35
C SER A 481 -4.70 9.80 -50.79
N ARG A 482 -4.61 10.81 -49.91
CA ARG A 482 -4.95 12.21 -50.18
C ARG A 482 -3.90 12.97 -51.00
N GLY A 483 -2.70 12.42 -51.16
CA GLY A 483 -1.60 13.08 -51.87
C GLY A 483 -1.09 14.33 -51.13
N GLU A 484 -1.08 14.30 -49.80
CA GLU A 484 -0.67 15.44 -48.98
C GLU A 484 0.79 15.84 -49.27
N SER A 485 1.01 17.11 -49.59
CA SER A 485 2.36 17.67 -49.70
C SER A 485 2.93 18.00 -48.32
N LEU A 486 4.26 18.08 -48.19
CA LEU A 486 4.92 18.42 -46.91
C LEU A 486 4.40 19.73 -46.31
N LYS A 487 4.15 20.72 -47.17
CA LYS A 487 3.60 22.02 -46.73
C LYS A 487 2.15 21.88 -46.27
N SER A 488 1.32 21.16 -47.02
CA SER A 488 -0.09 20.94 -46.68
C SER A 488 -0.21 20.18 -45.35
N LEU A 489 0.52 19.07 -45.22
CA LEU A 489 0.54 18.27 -44.02
C LEU A 489 1.07 19.03 -42.80
N ALA A 490 2.15 19.82 -42.97
CA ALA A 490 2.65 20.65 -41.88
C ALA A 490 1.60 21.67 -41.39
N THR A 491 0.83 22.28 -42.30
CA THR A 491 -0.27 23.17 -41.92
C THR A 491 -1.41 22.41 -41.25
N THR A 492 -1.80 21.24 -41.78
CA THR A 492 -2.83 20.36 -41.18
C THR A 492 -2.46 19.92 -39.76
N LEU A 493 -1.18 19.74 -39.48
CA LEU A 493 -0.68 19.28 -38.18
C LEU A 493 -0.27 20.42 -37.22
N GLY A 494 -0.60 21.68 -37.54
CA GLY A 494 -0.25 22.82 -36.69
C GLY A 494 1.26 23.06 -36.54
N LEU A 495 2.08 22.60 -37.50
CA LEU A 495 3.55 22.70 -37.47
C LEU A 495 4.08 24.00 -38.09
N ASP A 496 3.23 25.02 -38.22
CA ASP A 496 3.57 26.24 -38.95
C ASP A 496 4.43 27.23 -38.16
N GLU A 497 4.26 27.29 -36.83
CA GLU A 497 4.94 28.25 -35.95
C GLU A 497 6.25 27.69 -35.36
N ASP A 498 6.20 26.55 -34.69
CA ASP A 498 7.36 25.91 -34.05
C ASP A 498 7.35 24.37 -34.26
N PRO A 499 7.74 23.92 -35.46
CA PRO A 499 7.73 22.49 -35.77
C PRO A 499 8.67 21.64 -34.90
N LEU A 500 9.75 22.20 -34.32
CA LEU A 500 10.71 21.40 -33.55
C LEU A 500 10.27 21.20 -32.11
N SER A 501 9.54 22.17 -31.54
CA SER A 501 8.98 22.01 -30.20
C SER A 501 7.67 21.22 -30.20
N ASN A 502 7.01 21.10 -31.35
CA ASN A 502 5.74 20.38 -31.45
C ASN A 502 6.00 18.87 -31.66
N PRO A 503 5.68 17.99 -30.69
CA PRO A 503 5.99 16.57 -30.78
C PRO A 503 5.19 15.85 -31.89
N ILE A 504 4.15 16.48 -32.46
CA ILE A 504 3.42 16.02 -33.65
C ILE A 504 4.33 15.89 -34.88
N ILE A 505 5.50 16.54 -34.89
CA ILE A 505 6.50 16.36 -35.93
C ILE A 505 6.98 14.90 -36.04
N ALA A 506 6.90 14.12 -34.96
CA ALA A 506 7.30 12.71 -34.97
C ALA A 506 6.39 11.87 -35.89
N PRO A 507 5.05 11.83 -35.75
CA PRO A 507 4.16 11.20 -36.73
C PRO A 507 4.41 11.63 -38.19
N MET A 508 4.60 12.93 -38.45
CA MET A 508 4.93 13.44 -39.79
C MET A 508 6.27 12.89 -40.29
N PHE A 509 7.27 12.82 -39.41
CA PHE A 509 8.55 12.20 -39.71
C PHE A 509 8.40 10.71 -40.04
N TYR A 510 7.60 9.97 -39.27
CA TYR A 510 7.32 8.55 -39.54
C TYR A 510 6.62 8.34 -40.89
N TYR A 511 5.68 9.20 -41.27
CA TYR A 511 5.08 9.20 -42.61
C TYR A 511 6.15 9.25 -43.69
N TYR A 512 6.95 10.31 -43.71
CA TYR A 512 8.02 10.49 -44.70
C TYR A 512 9.14 9.44 -44.63
N ARG A 513 9.33 8.81 -43.47
CA ARG A 513 10.26 7.69 -43.28
C ARG A 513 9.76 6.39 -43.92
N GLN A 514 8.45 6.15 -43.92
CA GLN A 514 7.84 4.90 -44.41
C GLN A 514 7.58 4.90 -45.91
N PHE A 515 7.50 6.07 -46.55
CA PHE A 515 7.26 6.16 -47.99
C PHE A 515 8.55 6.10 -48.81
N ASP A 516 8.60 5.07 -49.67
CA ASP A 516 9.52 4.89 -50.80
C ASP A 516 10.96 4.44 -50.48
N ASN A 517 11.70 3.98 -51.51
CA ASN A 517 13.14 3.69 -51.44
C ASN A 517 13.99 4.94 -51.14
N LEU A 518 13.34 6.10 -51.00
CA LEU A 518 13.89 7.43 -50.82
C LEU A 518 13.74 7.94 -49.36
N ARG A 519 13.69 7.02 -48.38
CA ARG A 519 13.61 7.33 -46.94
C ARG A 519 14.56 8.47 -46.52
N PHE A 520 15.76 8.48 -47.08
CA PHE A 520 16.78 9.46 -46.73
C PHE A 520 16.50 10.86 -47.32
N GLU A 521 16.11 10.89 -48.60
CA GLU A 521 15.74 12.10 -49.32
C GLU A 521 14.54 12.78 -48.67
N ASN A 522 13.60 12.01 -48.13
CA ASN A 522 12.46 12.53 -47.39
C ASN A 522 12.86 13.18 -46.05
N VAL A 523 13.82 12.61 -45.32
CA VAL A 523 14.37 13.26 -44.12
C VAL A 523 15.07 14.58 -44.47
N LEU A 524 15.81 14.62 -45.60
CA LEU A 524 16.40 15.87 -46.09
C LEU A 524 15.35 16.91 -46.49
N LEU A 525 14.21 16.49 -47.05
CA LEU A 525 13.08 17.38 -47.36
C LEU A 525 12.50 18.00 -46.09
N ILE A 526 12.27 17.21 -45.02
CA ILE A 526 11.79 17.73 -43.74
C ILE A 526 12.81 18.69 -43.15
N ARG A 527 14.10 18.33 -43.18
CA ARG A 527 15.16 19.23 -42.69
C ARG A 527 15.19 20.54 -43.46
N LYS A 528 15.07 20.51 -44.79
CA LYS A 528 14.98 21.73 -45.62
C LYS A 528 13.76 22.56 -45.26
N PHE A 529 12.63 21.94 -45.00
CA PHE A 529 11.43 22.62 -44.50
C PHE A 529 11.70 23.31 -43.16
N LEU A 530 12.36 22.64 -42.21
CA LEU A 530 12.75 23.25 -40.93
C LEU A 530 13.69 24.44 -41.13
N THR A 531 14.70 24.32 -42.00
CA THR A 531 15.61 25.45 -42.32
C THR A 531 14.86 26.66 -42.87
N MET A 532 13.74 26.46 -43.57
CA MET A 532 12.90 27.58 -44.04
C MET A 532 12.03 28.19 -42.95
N LYS A 533 11.75 27.46 -41.87
CA LYS A 533 10.90 27.91 -40.74
C LYS A 533 11.69 28.69 -39.70
N TYR A 534 12.95 28.33 -39.45
CA TYR A 534 13.81 29.05 -38.50
C TYR A 534 14.60 30.17 -39.22
N PRO A 535 14.66 31.41 -38.68
CA PRO A 535 15.30 32.55 -39.33
C PRO A 535 16.79 32.32 -39.64
N GLU A 536 17.27 32.98 -40.70
CA GLU A 536 18.71 33.04 -41.01
C GLU A 536 19.49 33.61 -39.80
N GLY A 537 20.36 32.79 -39.21
CA GLY A 537 21.17 33.13 -38.03
C GLY A 537 20.93 32.23 -36.82
N GLN A 538 19.88 31.40 -36.81
CA GLN A 538 19.75 30.32 -35.83
C GLN A 538 20.41 29.04 -36.33
N ASP A 539 21.27 28.43 -35.51
CA ASP A 539 21.88 27.14 -35.82
C ASP A 539 20.86 26.02 -35.56
N LEU A 540 20.28 25.51 -36.65
CA LEU A 540 19.28 24.43 -36.61
C LEU A 540 19.82 23.18 -35.90
N ASP A 541 21.12 22.89 -35.98
CA ASP A 541 21.69 21.73 -35.32
C ASP A 541 21.76 21.92 -33.80
N GLU A 542 22.07 23.13 -33.34
CA GLU A 542 22.03 23.46 -31.90
C GLU A 542 20.59 23.47 -31.37
N LEU A 543 19.62 23.93 -32.15
CA LEU A 543 18.19 23.84 -31.79
C LEU A 543 17.75 22.38 -31.64
N ILE A 544 18.06 21.53 -32.62
CA ILE A 544 17.71 20.10 -32.57
C ILE A 544 18.37 19.42 -31.37
N LYS A 545 19.68 19.63 -31.15
CA LYS A 545 20.39 19.07 -29.99
C LYS A 545 19.78 19.53 -28.66
N GLY A 546 19.45 20.81 -28.55
CA GLY A 546 18.82 21.37 -27.36
C GLY A 546 17.49 20.69 -27.04
N LYS A 547 16.66 20.43 -28.07
CA LYS A 547 15.39 19.73 -27.92
C LYS A 547 15.58 18.25 -27.58
N MET A 548 16.49 17.54 -28.24
CA MET A 548 16.72 16.11 -27.99
C MET A 548 17.00 15.75 -26.52
N VAL A 549 17.47 16.68 -25.69
CA VAL A 549 17.71 16.48 -24.25
C VAL A 549 16.41 16.42 -23.45
N THR A 550 15.35 17.09 -23.91
CA THR A 550 14.09 17.29 -23.16
C THR A 550 12.90 16.51 -23.69
N GLU A 551 13.02 15.91 -24.87
CA GLU A 551 11.93 15.25 -25.59
C GLU A 551 11.76 13.76 -25.27
N ASN A 552 10.57 13.24 -25.57
CA ASN A 552 10.22 11.83 -25.41
C ASN A 552 10.91 10.94 -26.47
N PHE A 553 10.77 9.61 -26.35
CA PHE A 553 11.51 8.66 -27.16
C PHE A 553 11.30 8.83 -28.67
N PHE A 554 10.06 8.82 -29.16
CA PHE A 554 9.76 8.88 -30.59
C PHE A 554 10.13 10.24 -31.20
N HIS A 555 9.89 11.34 -30.47
CA HIS A 555 10.30 12.67 -30.91
C HIS A 555 11.84 12.78 -30.93
N ARG A 556 12.54 12.28 -29.91
CA ARG A 556 14.00 12.24 -29.86
C ARG A 556 14.60 11.40 -30.99
N GLU A 557 14.00 10.26 -31.31
CA GLU A 557 14.43 9.42 -32.45
C GLU A 557 14.32 10.20 -33.77
N ALA A 558 13.17 10.83 -34.03
CA ALA A 558 12.94 11.64 -35.23
C ALA A 558 13.93 12.80 -35.34
N LEU A 559 14.13 13.56 -34.26
CA LEU A 559 15.11 14.65 -34.18
C LEU A 559 16.54 14.18 -34.41
N SER A 560 16.92 13.02 -33.87
CA SER A 560 18.25 12.45 -34.08
C SER A 560 18.52 12.13 -35.54
N GLU A 561 17.55 11.54 -36.25
CA GLU A 561 17.69 11.24 -37.67
C GLU A 561 17.78 12.53 -38.51
N MET A 562 17.01 13.57 -38.17
CA MET A 562 17.10 14.88 -38.83
C MET A 562 18.45 15.58 -38.59
N LEU A 563 19.04 15.43 -37.39
CA LEU A 563 20.35 15.98 -37.05
C LEU A 563 21.45 15.32 -37.90
N PHE A 564 21.40 14.00 -38.05
CA PHE A 564 22.44 13.25 -38.75
C PHE A 564 22.25 13.17 -40.27
N ALA A 565 21.09 13.56 -40.79
CA ALA A 565 20.80 13.48 -42.22
C ALA A 565 21.85 14.17 -43.11
N PRO A 566 22.33 15.40 -42.87
CA PRO A 566 23.36 16.02 -43.72
C PRO A 566 24.68 15.23 -43.72
N TRP A 567 25.07 14.68 -42.57
CA TRP A 567 26.33 13.95 -42.44
C TRP A 567 26.32 12.65 -43.23
N LEU A 568 25.17 11.98 -43.24
CA LEU A 568 24.94 10.80 -44.06
C LEU A 568 24.92 11.16 -45.56
N ASN A 569 24.44 12.34 -45.95
CA ASN A 569 24.40 12.81 -47.34
C ASN A 569 25.81 13.11 -47.86
N GLU A 570 26.65 13.69 -47.01
CA GLU A 570 28.01 14.11 -47.32
C GLU A 570 29.06 13.00 -47.11
N GLY A 571 28.65 11.81 -46.66
CA GLY A 571 29.55 10.69 -46.39
C GLY A 571 30.54 10.95 -45.25
N LEU A 572 30.19 11.82 -44.30
CA LEU A 572 31.05 12.21 -43.18
C LEU A 572 31.28 11.04 -42.20
N SER A 573 32.47 10.99 -41.58
CA SER A 573 32.88 9.89 -40.69
C SER A 573 32.65 10.23 -39.21
N VAL A 574 32.27 9.23 -38.39
CA VAL A 574 32.19 9.28 -36.91
C VAL A 574 33.41 9.94 -36.26
N LYS A 575 34.59 9.85 -36.91
CA LYS A 575 35.87 10.38 -36.42
C LYS A 575 35.86 11.91 -36.20
N ASN A 576 34.86 12.62 -36.74
CA ASN A 576 34.72 14.06 -36.60
C ASN A 576 33.96 14.49 -35.32
N LEU A 577 33.30 13.56 -34.61
CA LEU A 577 32.71 13.80 -33.29
C LEU A 577 33.82 13.77 -32.20
N LYS A 578 34.43 14.92 -31.89
CA LYS A 578 35.48 15.05 -30.87
C LYS A 578 34.99 15.75 -29.60
N GLY A 579 34.90 14.98 -28.52
CA GLY A 579 34.77 15.40 -27.12
C GLY A 579 34.52 14.19 -26.21
N GLY A 580 34.65 14.39 -24.89
CA GLY A 580 34.66 13.36 -23.86
C GLY A 580 33.50 13.40 -22.85
N SER A 581 32.34 13.91 -23.24
CA SER A 581 31.14 13.96 -22.39
C SER A 581 30.21 12.75 -22.57
N GLU A 582 29.40 12.46 -21.56
CA GLU A 582 28.42 11.34 -21.55
C GLU A 582 27.36 11.49 -22.66
N ALA A 583 26.93 12.73 -22.94
CA ALA A 583 26.05 13.07 -24.06
C ALA A 583 26.64 12.70 -25.44
N GLU A 584 27.98 12.65 -25.57
CA GLU A 584 28.64 12.24 -26.81
C GLU A 584 28.72 10.72 -26.99
N SER A 585 28.59 9.95 -25.91
CA SER A 585 28.44 8.50 -26.01
C SER A 585 27.08 8.17 -26.60
N GLU A 586 26.00 8.80 -26.10
CA GLU A 586 24.65 8.64 -26.64
C GLU A 586 24.55 9.11 -28.09
N LEU A 587 25.10 10.29 -28.43
CA LEU A 587 25.15 10.77 -29.81
C LEU A 587 25.92 9.83 -30.75
N ARG A 588 27.01 9.21 -30.27
CA ARG A 588 27.74 8.20 -31.05
C ARG A 588 26.93 6.93 -31.26
N ASP A 589 26.19 6.47 -30.26
CA ASP A 589 25.35 5.27 -30.40
C ASP A 589 24.14 5.52 -31.30
N MET A 590 23.50 6.70 -31.21
CA MET A 590 22.46 7.13 -32.15
C MET A 590 23.01 7.23 -33.58
N TYR A 591 24.20 7.83 -33.78
CA TYR A 591 24.85 7.88 -35.09
C TYR A 591 25.19 6.48 -35.63
N ARG A 592 25.69 5.56 -34.79
CA ARG A 592 25.96 4.17 -35.18
C ARG A 592 24.67 3.42 -35.54
N SER A 593 23.56 3.73 -34.88
CA SER A 593 22.23 3.19 -35.23
C SER A 593 21.80 3.68 -36.60
N ALA A 594 21.84 4.99 -36.84
CA ALA A 594 21.54 5.61 -38.13
C ALA A 594 22.44 5.08 -39.27
N MET A 595 23.73 4.89 -39.00
CA MET A 595 24.68 4.28 -39.96
C MET A 595 24.38 2.81 -40.26
N ARG A 596 23.89 2.01 -39.30
CA ARG A 596 23.49 0.62 -39.54
C ARG A 596 22.29 0.56 -40.48
N ILE A 597 21.31 1.45 -40.27
CA ILE A 597 20.15 1.63 -41.14
C ILE A 597 20.60 2.02 -42.56
N ALA A 598 21.51 3.00 -42.68
CA ALA A 598 22.04 3.45 -43.96
C ALA A 598 22.87 2.36 -44.68
N LYS A 599 23.66 1.56 -43.95
CA LYS A 599 24.49 0.48 -44.52
C LYS A 599 23.69 -0.70 -45.04
N HIS A 600 22.54 -1.03 -44.45
CA HIS A 600 21.67 -2.06 -45.00
C HIS A 600 21.21 -1.69 -46.43
N ARG A 601 21.10 -0.40 -46.78
CA ARG A 601 20.76 0.11 -48.12
C ARG A 601 21.79 -0.29 -49.19
N ASN A 602 23.09 -0.17 -48.90
CA ASN A 602 24.15 -0.48 -49.87
C ASN A 602 24.33 -1.98 -50.17
N ASN A 603 23.71 -2.86 -49.37
CA ASN A 603 23.79 -4.31 -49.55
C ASN A 603 22.48 -4.90 -50.11
N SER A 604 21.45 -4.08 -50.34
CA SER A 604 20.12 -4.50 -50.85
C SER A 604 19.77 -3.94 -52.22
N THR A 605 20.61 -3.06 -52.76
CA THR A 605 20.74 -2.73 -54.19
C THR A 605 21.84 -3.57 -54.80
#